data_AF-A0A0S8E858-F1
#
_entry.id   AF-A0A0S8E858-F1
#
_cell.length_a   1.000
_cell.length_b   1.000
_cell.length_c   1.000
_cell.angle_alpha   90.00
_cell.angle_beta   90.00
_cell.angle_gamma   90.00
#
_symmetry.space_group_name_H-M   'P 1'
#
loop_
_entity.id
_entity.type
_entity.pdbx_description
1 polymer ?
#
loop_
_entity_poly.entity_id
_entity_poly.type
_entity_poly.pdbx_seq_one_letter_code
_entity_poly.pdbx_strand_id
1 'polypeptide(L)'
;MRLNGKLAGILQLTLLIGAPRLAPADFRAAKVGDSLVDARALTIQGGFGQCINGLSFQQDAIVTHGEHQYVAYYDANRRVCLARRELPQDRWRIIRFADYDFESNDAHNTISMGICPQDAT
;
A
#
# COMPACT_ATOMS: atom_id res chain seq x y z
N MET A 1 -68.34 -59.04 -11.21
CA MET A 1 -68.29 -57.88 -10.28
C MET A 1 -67.20 -56.94 -10.81
N ARG A 2 -67.59 -55.80 -11.39
CA ARG A 2 -66.68 -54.80 -12.00
C ARG A 2 -66.17 -53.87 -10.90
N LEU A 3 -64.87 -53.64 -10.83
CA LEU A 3 -64.28 -52.56 -10.04
C LEU A 3 -63.38 -51.71 -10.95
N ASN A 4 -63.87 -50.51 -11.25
CA ASN A 4 -63.18 -49.45 -11.96
C ASN A 4 -62.16 -48.79 -11.02
N GLY A 5 -60.87 -48.89 -11.32
CA GLY A 5 -59.82 -48.11 -10.66
C GLY A 5 -59.57 -46.81 -11.43
N LYS A 6 -59.89 -45.66 -10.82
CA LYS A 6 -59.60 -44.33 -11.38
C LYS A 6 -58.08 -44.09 -11.38
N LEU A 7 -57.50 -43.75 -12.54
CA LEU A 7 -56.13 -43.20 -12.60
C LEU A 7 -56.13 -41.79 -12.01
N ALA A 8 -55.45 -41.61 -10.87
CA ALA A 8 -55.13 -40.31 -10.33
C ALA A 8 -53.80 -39.84 -10.95
N GLY A 9 -53.85 -38.79 -11.77
CA GLY A 9 -52.66 -38.15 -12.33
C GLY A 9 -51.86 -37.45 -11.24
N ILE A 10 -50.58 -37.81 -11.10
CA ILE A 10 -49.65 -37.17 -10.16
C ILE A 10 -49.12 -35.90 -10.83
N LEU A 11 -49.43 -34.75 -10.23
CA LEU A 11 -48.86 -33.46 -10.59
C LEU A 11 -47.41 -33.41 -10.07
N GLN A 12 -46.42 -33.57 -10.96
CA GLN A 12 -45.02 -33.36 -10.60
C GLN A 12 -44.74 -31.86 -10.46
N LEU A 13 -44.57 -31.42 -9.21
CA LEU A 13 -44.07 -30.10 -8.88
C LEU A 13 -42.54 -30.12 -8.99
N THR A 14 -42.00 -29.62 -10.10
CA THR A 14 -40.54 -29.49 -10.29
C THR A 14 -40.04 -28.32 -9.44
N LEU A 15 -39.40 -28.62 -8.32
CA LEU A 15 -38.73 -27.62 -7.48
C LEU A 15 -37.43 -27.20 -8.17
N LEU A 16 -37.40 -26.00 -8.76
CA LEU A 16 -36.17 -25.36 -9.22
C LEU A 16 -35.35 -24.95 -7.99
N ILE A 17 -34.40 -25.80 -7.58
CA ILE A 17 -33.41 -25.43 -6.58
C ILE A 17 -32.47 -24.42 -7.25
N GLY A 18 -32.66 -23.13 -6.96
CA GLY A 18 -31.74 -22.09 -7.39
C GLY A 18 -30.34 -22.38 -6.86
N ALA A 19 -29.36 -22.50 -7.75
CA ALA A 19 -27.97 -22.68 -7.35
C ALA A 19 -27.56 -21.52 -6.43
N PRO A 20 -26.88 -21.78 -5.30
CA PRO A 20 -26.40 -20.72 -4.43
C PRO A 20 -25.46 -19.83 -5.23
N ARG A 21 -25.78 -18.53 -5.29
CA ARG A 21 -24.88 -17.54 -5.87
C ARG A 21 -23.63 -17.51 -5.00
N LEU A 22 -22.48 -17.90 -5.52
CA LEU A 22 -21.20 -17.67 -4.83
C LEU A 22 -21.10 -16.16 -4.56
N ALA A 23 -20.99 -15.79 -3.29
CA ALA A 23 -20.63 -14.43 -2.93
C ALA A 23 -19.25 -14.12 -3.55
N PRO A 24 -19.01 -12.89 -4.02
CA PRO A 24 -17.66 -12.49 -4.42
C PRO A 24 -16.71 -12.75 -3.25
N ALA A 25 -15.52 -13.27 -3.56
CA ALA A 25 -14.49 -13.47 -2.55
C ALA A 25 -14.27 -12.14 -1.79
N ASP A 26 -14.43 -12.17 -0.47
CA ASP A 26 -14.22 -11.00 0.38
C ASP A 26 -12.72 -10.68 0.41
N PHE A 27 -12.31 -9.55 -0.18
CA PHE A 27 -10.93 -9.11 -0.14
C PHE A 27 -10.59 -8.69 1.29
N ARG A 28 -9.66 -9.41 1.92
CA ARG A 28 -9.16 -9.09 3.26
C ARG A 28 -7.70 -8.67 3.21
N ALA A 29 -7.39 -7.55 3.85
CA ALA A 29 -6.04 -7.16 4.17
C ALA A 29 -5.81 -7.31 5.68
N ALA A 30 -4.69 -7.89 6.07
CA ALA A 30 -4.24 -7.94 7.45
C ALA A 30 -2.85 -7.30 7.54
N LYS A 31 -2.59 -6.50 8.58
CA LYS A 31 -1.27 -5.95 8.83
C LYS A 31 -0.33 -7.10 9.19
N VAL A 32 0.73 -7.28 8.40
CA VAL A 32 1.76 -8.31 8.65
C VAL A 32 2.92 -7.79 9.50
N GLY A 33 3.12 -6.48 9.54
CA GLY A 33 4.19 -5.83 10.30
C GLY A 33 4.31 -4.35 9.95
N ASP A 34 5.23 -3.67 10.63
CA ASP A 34 5.71 -2.34 10.31
C ASP A 34 7.16 -2.16 10.78
N SER A 35 7.83 -1.18 10.20
CA SER A 35 9.19 -0.80 10.56
C SER A 35 9.29 0.71 10.59
N LEU A 36 9.94 1.28 11.60
CA LEU A 36 10.24 2.71 11.64
C LEU A 36 11.46 3.01 10.76
N VAL A 37 11.29 3.86 9.74
CA VAL A 37 12.37 4.26 8.82
C VAL A 37 13.44 5.05 9.58
N ASP A 38 13.03 6.18 10.19
CA ASP A 38 13.89 7.04 10.99
C ASP A 38 13.05 7.85 11.98
N ALA A 39 13.37 7.76 13.27
CA ALA A 39 12.73 8.57 14.31
C ALA A 39 13.00 10.08 14.15
N ARG A 40 14.00 10.44 13.33
CA ARG A 40 14.36 11.83 13.03
C ARG A 40 13.68 12.38 11.79
N ALA A 41 12.77 11.65 11.13
CA ALA A 41 12.06 12.19 9.96
C ALA A 41 11.32 13.48 10.33
N LEU A 42 11.49 14.52 9.51
CA LEU A 42 10.95 15.84 9.78
C LEU A 42 9.45 15.92 9.51
N THR A 43 8.76 16.68 10.35
CA THR A 43 7.51 17.35 9.98
C THR A 43 7.69 18.85 10.12
N ILE A 44 6.87 19.63 9.43
CA ILE A 44 6.98 21.09 9.42
C ILE A 44 5.69 21.76 9.85
N GLN A 45 5.79 23.03 10.23
CA GLN A 45 4.66 23.93 10.34
C GLN A 45 4.87 25.06 9.33
N GLY A 46 4.26 24.90 8.16
CA GLY A 46 4.38 25.81 7.02
C GLY A 46 3.06 26.50 6.69
N GLY A 47 3.14 27.55 5.88
CA GLY A 47 1.95 28.24 5.34
C GLY A 47 1.15 27.38 4.35
N PHE A 48 1.78 26.35 3.78
CA PHE A 48 1.22 25.49 2.74
C PHE A 48 0.99 24.04 3.18
N GLY A 49 1.30 23.70 4.44
CA GLY A 49 1.15 22.34 4.95
C GLY A 49 1.78 22.14 6.33
N GLN A 50 1.37 21.05 6.99
CA GLN A 50 1.85 20.67 8.33
C GLN A 50 2.76 19.43 8.30
N CYS A 51 3.21 19.04 7.11
CA CYS A 51 4.13 17.95 6.88
C CYS A 51 4.91 18.21 5.58
N ILE A 52 6.07 17.55 5.44
CA ILE A 52 6.92 17.62 4.25
C ILE A 52 7.18 16.23 3.65
N ASN A 53 7.24 15.20 4.49
CA ASN A 53 7.44 13.82 4.09
C ASN A 53 6.10 13.09 3.97
N GLY A 54 5.95 12.22 2.97
CA GLY A 54 4.77 11.37 2.82
C GLY A 54 3.52 12.10 2.32
N LEU A 55 3.69 13.23 1.64
CA LEU A 55 2.59 13.95 0.99
C LEU A 55 2.03 13.14 -0.18
N SER A 56 0.73 13.28 -0.45
CA SER A 56 0.03 12.49 -1.48
C SER A 56 0.58 12.69 -2.90
N PHE A 57 1.25 13.81 -3.14
CA PHE A 57 1.88 14.16 -4.42
C PHE A 57 3.40 13.95 -4.40
N GLN A 58 3.99 13.43 -3.31
CA GLN A 58 5.37 12.98 -3.31
C GLN A 58 5.48 11.76 -4.22
N GLN A 59 6.12 11.93 -5.38
CA GLN A 59 6.25 10.84 -6.34
C GLN A 59 7.24 9.82 -5.78
N ASP A 60 6.79 8.57 -5.65
CA ASP A 60 7.63 7.45 -5.27
C ASP A 60 8.34 7.62 -3.91
N ALA A 61 7.56 8.05 -2.89
CA ALA A 61 8.02 8.19 -1.51
C ALA A 61 8.61 6.89 -0.93
N ILE A 62 8.11 5.74 -1.40
CA ILE A 62 8.62 4.41 -1.11
C ILE A 62 8.64 3.58 -2.40
N VAL A 63 9.80 2.98 -2.72
CA VAL A 63 9.99 2.18 -3.93
C VAL A 63 10.61 0.85 -3.56
N THR A 64 10.15 -0.23 -4.17
CA THR A 64 10.80 -1.54 -4.08
C THR A 64 11.48 -1.85 -5.42
N HIS A 65 12.75 -2.23 -5.36
CA HIS A 65 13.51 -2.70 -6.52
C HIS A 65 14.35 -3.92 -6.12
N GLY A 66 14.08 -5.07 -6.76
CA GLY A 66 14.62 -6.36 -6.33
C GLY A 66 14.22 -6.68 -4.88
N GLU A 67 15.17 -7.19 -4.11
CA GLU A 67 14.99 -7.54 -2.69
C GLU A 67 15.07 -6.32 -1.75
N HIS A 68 15.15 -5.09 -2.28
CA HIS A 68 15.36 -3.89 -1.50
C HIS A 68 14.18 -2.92 -1.59
N GLN A 69 13.90 -2.26 -0.48
CA GLN A 69 12.96 -1.15 -0.39
C GLN A 69 13.70 0.14 -0.02
N TYR A 70 13.29 1.24 -0.64
CA TYR A 70 13.93 2.55 -0.57
C TYR A 70 12.91 3.61 -0.14
N VAL A 71 13.34 4.58 0.66
CA VAL A 71 12.53 5.73 1.10
C VAL A 71 13.37 7.00 1.04
N ALA A 72 12.82 8.05 0.44
CA ALA A 72 13.44 9.38 0.41
C ALA A 72 12.64 10.38 1.26
N TYR A 73 13.33 11.10 2.14
CA TYR A 73 12.70 11.99 3.13
C TYR A 73 13.69 13.07 3.62
N TYR A 74 13.18 14.12 4.25
CA TYR A 74 13.98 15.08 5.02
C TYR A 74 14.03 14.69 6.51
N ASP A 75 15.21 14.79 7.13
CA ASP A 75 15.36 14.59 8.58
C ASP A 75 15.24 15.90 9.37
N ALA A 76 15.28 15.80 10.70
CA ALA A 76 15.15 16.91 11.64
C ALA A 76 16.27 17.96 11.52
N ASN A 77 17.40 17.63 10.89
CA ASN A 77 18.45 18.60 10.54
C ASN A 77 18.20 19.22 9.16
N ARG A 78 17.04 18.99 8.57
CA ARG A 78 16.60 19.50 7.27
C ARG A 78 17.43 18.96 6.11
N ARG A 79 18.04 17.79 6.25
CA ARG A 79 18.86 17.17 5.19
C ARG A 79 18.06 16.19 4.36
N VAL A 80 18.36 16.12 3.07
CA VAL A 80 17.89 15.01 2.23
C VAL A 80 18.47 13.69 2.77
N CYS A 81 17.61 12.68 2.89
CA CYS A 81 17.95 11.35 3.38
C CYS A 81 17.43 10.28 2.41
N LEU A 82 18.26 9.26 2.16
CA LEU A 82 17.88 8.05 1.45
C LEU A 82 18.05 6.85 2.40
N ALA A 83 16.94 6.19 2.72
CA ALA A 83 16.93 4.96 3.50
C ALA A 83 16.76 3.74 2.59
N ARG A 84 17.44 2.64 2.92
CA ARG A 84 17.29 1.34 2.27
C ARG A 84 17.18 0.22 3.29
N ARG A 85 16.31 -0.76 3.04
CA ARG A 85 16.29 -2.05 3.73
C ARG A 85 16.22 -3.21 2.75
N GLU A 86 16.64 -4.38 3.19
CA GLU A 86 16.41 -5.66 2.51
C GLU A 86 15.10 -6.24 3.02
N LEU A 87 14.24 -6.77 2.14
CA LEU A 87 12.99 -7.40 2.54
C LEU A 87 13.25 -8.87 2.96
N PRO A 88 12.53 -9.41 3.96
CA PRO A 88 11.51 -8.77 4.79
C PRO A 88 12.08 -8.12 6.07
N GLN A 89 13.39 -7.82 6.12
CA GLN A 89 14.02 -7.29 7.33
C GLN A 89 13.46 -5.91 7.68
N ASP A 90 13.48 -5.53 8.96
CA ASP A 90 12.95 -4.23 9.42
C ASP A 90 14.02 -3.15 9.58
N ARG A 91 15.30 -3.52 9.49
CA ARG A 91 16.40 -2.59 9.73
C ARG A 91 16.72 -1.74 8.50
N TRP A 92 16.50 -0.44 8.64
CA TRP A 92 16.89 0.56 7.65
C TRP A 92 18.35 0.99 7.81
N ARG A 93 19.03 1.17 6.68
CA ARG A 93 20.32 1.88 6.57
C ARG A 93 20.06 3.22 5.90
N ILE A 94 20.63 4.29 6.44
CA ILE A 94 20.30 5.66 6.04
C ILE A 94 21.57 6.39 5.60
N ILE A 95 21.54 6.97 4.41
CA ILE A 95 22.48 7.99 3.97
C ILE A 95 21.83 9.35 4.20
N ARG A 96 22.57 10.27 4.83
CA ARG A 96 22.17 11.67 5.03
C ARG A 96 23.11 12.53 4.19
N PHE A 97 22.58 13.17 3.17
CA PHE A 97 23.38 14.02 2.29
C PHE A 97 23.79 15.30 3.04
N ALA A 98 24.99 15.80 2.76
CA ALA A 98 25.57 16.96 3.46
C ALA A 98 25.52 18.24 2.63
N ASP A 99 25.08 18.13 1.38
CA ASP A 99 25.13 19.11 0.31
C ASP A 99 23.73 19.49 -0.21
N TYR A 100 22.67 18.97 0.42
CA TYR A 100 21.28 19.26 0.09
C TYR A 100 20.45 19.50 1.34
N ASP A 101 20.08 20.76 1.54
CA ASP A 101 19.26 21.21 2.67
C ASP A 101 17.88 21.67 2.21
N PHE A 102 16.88 21.39 3.03
CA PHE A 102 15.53 21.91 2.90
C PHE A 102 15.45 23.27 3.57
N GLU A 103 15.45 24.36 2.81
CA GLU A 103 15.68 25.70 3.37
C GLU A 103 14.42 26.38 3.97
N SER A 104 13.24 26.09 3.42
CA SER A 104 11.97 26.75 3.79
C SER A 104 10.99 25.78 4.47
N ASN A 105 9.95 26.24 5.16
CA ASN A 105 8.82 25.38 5.56
C ASN A 105 7.76 25.33 4.45
N ASP A 106 8.20 25.10 3.21
CA ASP A 106 7.30 24.99 2.06
C ASP A 106 7.01 23.50 1.77
N ALA A 107 5.76 23.09 1.99
CA ALA A 107 5.31 21.71 1.80
C ALA A 107 5.34 21.25 0.33
N HIS A 108 5.51 22.16 -0.63
CA HIS A 108 5.62 21.80 -2.04
C HIS A 108 6.98 21.20 -2.41
N ASN A 109 8.03 21.41 -1.60
CA ASN A 109 9.40 20.98 -1.91
C ASN A 109 9.66 19.51 -1.56
N THR A 110 8.77 18.61 -1.98
CA THR A 110 8.89 17.17 -1.76
C THR A 110 10.07 16.57 -2.51
N ILE A 111 10.50 15.37 -2.10
CA ILE A 111 11.53 14.60 -2.80
C ILE A 111 10.86 13.53 -3.66
N SER A 112 11.12 13.56 -4.97
CA SER A 112 10.77 12.47 -5.88
C SER A 112 11.98 11.58 -6.14
N MET A 113 11.78 10.27 -6.24
CA MET A 113 12.86 9.29 -6.46
C MET A 113 12.48 8.32 -7.58
N GLY A 114 13.46 7.91 -8.38
CA GLY A 114 13.31 6.83 -9.36
C GLY A 114 14.49 5.86 -9.25
N ILE A 115 14.28 4.62 -9.67
CA ILE A 115 15.33 3.61 -9.79
C ILE A 115 15.25 3.03 -11.19
N CYS A 116 16.36 3.06 -11.93
CA CYS A 116 16.44 2.48 -13.25
C CYS A 116 16.30 0.95 -13.18
N PRO A 117 15.31 0.32 -13.85
CA PRO A 117 15.16 -1.13 -13.80
C PRO A 117 16.31 -1.91 -14.45
N GLN A 118 17.08 -1.26 -15.33
CA GLN A 118 18.12 -1.91 -16.12
C GLN A 118 19.43 -2.10 -15.36
N ASP A 119 19.81 -1.14 -14.52
CA ASP A 119 21.11 -1.10 -13.84
C ASP A 119 21.05 -0.63 -12.38
N ALA A 120 19.86 -0.36 -11.85
CA ALA A 120 19.61 0.04 -10.46
C ALA A 120 20.28 1.38 -10.04
N THR A 121 20.55 2.29 -10.98
CA THR A 121 20.89 3.69 -10.67
C THR A 121 19.70 4.48 -10.17
#